data_AF-A0A0B1SFY5-F1
#
_entry.id   AF-A0A0B1SFY5-F1
#
_cell.length_a   1.000
_cell.length_b   1.000
_cell.length_c   1.000
_cell.angle_alpha   90.00
_cell.angle_beta   90.00
_cell.angle_gamma   90.00
#
_symmetry.space_group_name_H-M   'P 1'
#
loop_
_entity.id
_entity.type
_entity.pdbx_description
1 polymer ?
#
loop_
_entity_poly.entity_id
_entity_poly.type
_entity_poly.pdbx_seq_one_letter_code
_entity_poly.pdbx_strand_id
1 'polypeptide(L)'
;MKRSQRGIQRISRTGLLKHFGPTILDVFFKPYTKKVWTVDPTKMSPNWVGTRVAKLPQQKLEELCAMNQEELATADFGWGPNSCFTFPTYGGTGNVWNSMTKKLPKDWFRFNSKVDSLRKMQKCY
;
A
#
# COMPACT_ATOMS: atom_id res chain seq x y z
N MET A 1 -11.15 -15.82 31.57
CA MET A 1 -11.35 -14.76 30.56
C MET A 1 -10.86 -15.28 29.20
N LYS A 2 -11.74 -15.87 28.38
CA LYS A 2 -11.36 -16.45 27.07
C LYS A 2 -11.15 -15.32 26.08
N ARG A 3 -9.91 -15.05 25.67
CA ARG A 3 -9.61 -14.18 24.53
C ARG A 3 -10.28 -14.78 23.30
N SER A 4 -11.34 -14.15 22.82
CA SER A 4 -11.95 -14.44 21.52
C SER A 4 -10.86 -14.33 20.45
N GLN A 5 -10.44 -15.48 19.92
CA GLN A 5 -9.67 -15.53 18.69
C GLN A 5 -10.61 -15.09 17.57
N ARG A 6 -10.68 -13.78 17.32
CA ARG A 6 -11.17 -13.25 16.05
C ARG A 6 -10.25 -13.83 14.98
N GLY A 7 -10.69 -14.91 14.34
CA GLY A 7 -9.95 -15.59 13.29
C GLY A 7 -9.46 -14.54 12.29
N ILE A 8 -8.15 -14.58 11.99
CA ILE A 8 -7.53 -13.70 11.01
C ILE A 8 -8.39 -13.78 9.75
N GLN A 9 -9.09 -12.68 9.45
CA GLN A 9 -9.82 -12.58 8.20
C GLN A 9 -8.79 -12.84 7.08
N ARG A 10 -9.13 -13.69 6.12
CA ARG A 10 -8.21 -14.06 5.02
C ARG A 10 -8.48 -13.19 3.82
N ILE A 11 -7.55 -13.13 2.87
CA ILE A 11 -7.77 -12.37 1.62
C ILE A 11 -9.03 -12.83 0.86
N SER A 12 -9.41 -14.11 0.97
CA SER A 12 -10.65 -14.65 0.40
C SER A 12 -11.93 -14.08 1.04
N ARG A 13 -11.83 -13.47 2.22
CA ARG A 13 -12.90 -12.75 2.92
C ARG A 13 -12.83 -11.22 2.71
N THR A 14 -11.94 -10.74 1.84
CA THR A 14 -11.94 -9.33 1.44
C THR A 14 -13.18 -8.99 0.63
N GLY A 15 -13.51 -7.71 0.56
CA GLY A 15 -14.44 -7.19 -0.46
C GLY A 15 -13.93 -7.34 -1.90
N LEU A 16 -12.73 -7.88 -2.15
CA LEU A 16 -12.20 -8.04 -3.52
C LEU A 16 -12.98 -9.08 -4.31
N LEU A 17 -13.32 -10.22 -3.69
CA LEU A 17 -14.15 -11.22 -4.37
C LEU A 17 -15.52 -10.63 -4.74
N LYS A 18 -16.09 -9.81 -3.86
CA LYS A 18 -17.38 -9.13 -4.09
C LYS A 18 -17.29 -8.05 -5.18
N HIS A 19 -16.17 -7.32 -5.26
CA HIS A 19 -16.02 -6.20 -6.20
C HIS A 19 -15.45 -6.59 -7.56
N PHE A 20 -14.60 -7.61 -7.63
CA PHE A 20 -13.87 -7.99 -8.84
C PHE A 20 -14.17 -9.42 -9.32
N GLY A 21 -14.94 -10.19 -8.53
CA GLY A 21 -15.26 -11.57 -8.86
C GLY A 21 -14.08 -12.54 -8.70
N PRO A 22 -14.33 -13.84 -8.92
CA PRO A 22 -13.31 -14.88 -8.75
C PRO A 22 -12.23 -14.82 -9.83
N THR A 23 -12.58 -14.46 -11.07
CA THR A 23 -11.65 -14.48 -12.20
C THR A 23 -10.49 -13.48 -12.02
N ILE A 24 -10.79 -12.21 -11.74
CA ILE A 24 -9.74 -11.19 -11.52
C ILE A 24 -8.95 -11.49 -10.23
N LEU A 25 -9.62 -12.05 -9.22
CA LEU A 25 -8.96 -12.48 -7.99
C LEU A 25 -7.88 -13.54 -8.28
N ASP A 26 -8.21 -14.52 -9.12
CA ASP A 26 -7.32 -15.65 -9.43
C ASP A 26 -6.24 -15.31 -10.44
N VAL A 27 -6.57 -14.51 -11.47
CA VAL A 27 -5.64 -14.15 -12.55
C VAL A 27 -4.67 -13.05 -12.13
N PHE A 28 -5.11 -12.07 -11.33
CA PHE A 28 -4.31 -10.91 -10.97
C PHE A 28 -3.96 -10.85 -9.48
N PHE A 29 -4.97 -10.70 -8.61
CA PHE A 29 -4.71 -10.35 -7.21
C PHE A 29 -3.91 -11.42 -6.46
N LYS A 30 -4.26 -12.71 -6.57
CA LYS A 30 -3.53 -13.80 -5.92
C LYS A 30 -2.07 -13.90 -6.39
N PRO A 31 -1.76 -14.03 -7.69
CA PRO A 31 -0.38 -14.14 -8.15
C PRO A 31 0.42 -12.86 -7.93
N TYR A 32 -0.16 -11.68 -8.17
CA TYR A 32 0.50 -10.40 -7.95
C TYR A 32 0.86 -10.20 -6.48
N THR A 33 -0.10 -10.41 -5.56
CA THR A 33 0.14 -10.26 -4.12
C THR A 33 1.21 -11.25 -3.65
N LYS A 34 1.15 -12.51 -4.08
CA LYS A 34 2.17 -13.51 -3.75
C LYS A 34 3.56 -13.09 -4.27
N LYS A 35 3.63 -12.52 -5.48
CA LYS A 35 4.89 -12.04 -6.07
C LYS A 35 5.48 -10.86 -5.32
N VAL A 36 4.66 -9.86 -4.98
CA VAL A 36 5.10 -8.64 -4.27
C VAL A 36 5.52 -8.95 -2.84
N TRP A 37 4.73 -9.77 -2.14
CA TRP A 37 4.91 -10.00 -0.72
C TRP A 37 5.67 -11.28 -0.39
N THR A 38 5.94 -12.14 -1.37
CA THR A 38 6.61 -13.45 -1.19
C THR A 38 5.90 -14.40 -0.23
N VAL A 39 4.65 -14.11 0.12
CA VAL A 39 3.84 -14.84 1.10
C VAL A 39 2.53 -15.27 0.45
N ASP A 40 2.02 -16.44 0.84
CA ASP A 40 0.71 -16.89 0.39
C ASP A 40 -0.38 -15.89 0.83
N PRO A 41 -1.18 -15.33 -0.09
CA PRO A 41 -2.22 -14.35 0.22
C PRO A 41 -3.25 -14.84 1.25
N THR A 42 -3.47 -16.16 1.37
CA THR A 42 -4.38 -16.74 2.38
C THR A 42 -3.87 -16.58 3.81
N LYS A 43 -2.58 -16.29 4.00
CA LYS A 43 -1.93 -16.03 5.29
C LYS A 43 -1.91 -14.55 5.66
N MET A 44 -2.35 -13.66 4.77
CA MET A 44 -2.35 -12.22 4.99
C MET A 44 -3.70 -11.72 5.48
N SER A 45 -3.68 -10.77 6.42
CA SER A 45 -4.87 -10.01 6.82
C SER A 45 -5.40 -9.17 5.64
N PRO A 46 -6.72 -9.00 5.47
CA PRO A 46 -7.30 -8.19 4.39
C PRO A 46 -7.18 -6.68 4.63
N ASN A 47 -6.81 -6.25 5.83
CA ASN A 47 -6.94 -4.84 6.23
C ASN A 47 -6.11 -3.88 5.37
N TRP A 48 -4.99 -4.34 4.79
CA TRP A 48 -4.14 -3.50 3.93
C TRP A 48 -4.79 -3.19 2.57
N VAL A 49 -5.76 -4.00 2.13
CA VAL A 49 -6.42 -3.84 0.83
C VAL A 49 -7.19 -2.51 0.76
N GLY A 50 -7.82 -2.11 1.86
CA GLY A 50 -8.67 -0.91 1.91
C GLY A 50 -7.93 0.40 1.64
N THR A 51 -6.60 0.44 1.81
CA THR A 51 -5.78 1.64 1.60
C THR A 51 -4.93 1.58 0.34
N ARG A 52 -4.91 0.43 -0.35
CA ARG A 52 -4.00 0.16 -1.48
C ARG A 52 -4.69 -0.22 -2.77
N VAL A 53 -5.91 -0.75 -2.70
CA VAL A 53 -6.67 -1.16 -3.88
C VAL A 53 -7.74 -0.11 -4.13
N ALA A 54 -7.57 0.66 -5.21
CA ALA A 54 -8.61 1.53 -5.71
C ALA A 54 -9.83 0.67 -6.07
N LYS A 55 -10.99 1.06 -5.55
CA LYS A 55 -12.26 0.42 -5.89
C LYS A 55 -12.95 1.31 -6.91
N LEU A 56 -13.25 0.75 -8.07
CA LEU A 56 -14.07 1.40 -9.07
C LEU A 56 -15.54 1.01 -8.83
N PRO A 57 -16.51 1.94 -8.91
CA PRO A 57 -17.93 1.58 -8.93
C PRO A 57 -18.25 0.65 -10.11
N GLN A 58 -19.15 -0.31 -9.91
CA GLN A 58 -19.52 -1.31 -10.93
C GLN A 58 -19.98 -0.66 -12.24
N GLN A 59 -20.86 0.34 -12.15
CA GLN A 59 -21.35 1.08 -13.32
C GLN A 59 -20.20 1.69 -14.14
N LYS A 60 -19.20 2.29 -13.48
CA LYS A 60 -18.05 2.87 -14.16
C LYS A 60 -17.17 1.81 -14.82
N LEU A 61 -17.06 0.63 -14.22
CA LEU A 61 -16.36 -0.49 -14.85
C LEU A 61 -17.06 -0.94 -16.13
N GLU A 62 -18.40 -1.05 -16.10
CA GLU A 62 -19.20 -1.42 -17.27
C GLU A 62 -19.09 -0.40 -18.40
N GLU A 63 -19.14 0.90 -18.07
CA GLU A 63 -18.88 1.98 -19.03
C GLU A 63 -17.51 1.86 -19.69
N LEU A 64 -16.45 1.62 -18.91
CA LEU A 64 -15.10 1.43 -19.45
C LEU A 64 -14.99 0.17 -20.32
N CYS A 65 -15.66 -0.92 -19.96
CA CYS A 65 -15.65 -2.16 -20.74
C CYS A 65 -16.39 -2.03 -22.09
N ALA A 66 -17.33 -1.09 -22.19
CA ALA A 66 -18.06 -0.83 -23.44
C ALA A 66 -17.31 0.11 -24.40
N MET A 67 -16.28 0.80 -23.91
CA MET A 67 -15.47 1.72 -24.71
C MET A 67 -14.54 0.98 -25.67
N ASN A 68 -14.27 1.60 -26.80
CA ASN A 68 -13.24 1.15 -27.73
C ASN A 68 -11.84 1.60 -27.28
N GLN A 69 -10.80 1.14 -28.00
CA GLN A 69 -9.40 1.40 -27.65
C GLN A 69 -9.05 2.89 -27.64
N GLU A 70 -9.60 3.68 -28.55
CA GLU A 70 -9.31 5.12 -28.70
C GLU A 70 -9.96 5.91 -27.55
N GLU A 71 -11.20 5.56 -27.20
CA GLU A 71 -11.92 6.13 -26.06
C GLU A 71 -11.21 5.80 -24.73
N LEU A 72 -10.76 4.55 -24.56
CA LEU A 72 -10.02 4.12 -23.36
C LEU A 72 -8.69 4.86 -23.17
N ALA A 73 -8.02 5.26 -24.25
CA ALA A 73 -6.72 5.95 -24.16
C ALA A 73 -6.79 7.28 -23.41
N THR A 74 -7.99 7.88 -23.32
CA THR A 74 -8.20 9.18 -22.67
C THR A 74 -9.18 9.10 -21.49
N ALA A 75 -9.64 7.89 -21.14
CA ALA A 75 -10.66 7.70 -20.12
C ALA A 75 -10.12 7.97 -18.70
N ASP A 76 -10.98 8.52 -17.84
CA ASP A 76 -10.72 8.58 -16.40
C ASP A 76 -11.05 7.23 -15.74
N PHE A 77 -10.00 6.55 -15.28
CA PHE A 77 -10.06 5.27 -14.59
C PHE A 77 -10.39 5.39 -13.09
N GLY A 78 -10.63 6.60 -12.57
CA GLY A 78 -10.92 6.82 -11.15
C GLY A 78 -9.77 6.42 -10.24
N TRP A 79 -8.53 6.65 -10.71
CA TRP A 79 -7.32 6.25 -9.98
C TRP A 79 -7.23 6.96 -8.62
N GLY A 80 -6.74 6.23 -7.61
CA GLY A 80 -6.73 6.68 -6.21
C GLY A 80 -5.84 7.90 -5.94
N PRO A 81 -5.62 8.28 -4.66
CA PRO A 81 -5.01 9.56 -4.26
C PRO A 81 -3.57 9.79 -4.77
N ASN A 82 -2.95 8.77 -5.34
CA ASN A 82 -1.61 8.84 -5.95
C ASN A 82 -1.67 8.92 -7.48
N SER A 83 -2.83 9.28 -8.07
CA SER A 83 -3.00 9.52 -9.51
C SER A 83 -2.09 10.64 -10.01
N CYS A 84 -1.87 11.65 -9.18
CA CYS A 84 -0.86 12.67 -9.33
C CYS A 84 0.04 12.66 -8.10
N PHE A 85 1.35 12.70 -8.29
CA PHE A 85 2.32 12.84 -7.21
C PHE A 85 3.50 13.69 -7.66
N THR A 86 4.15 14.33 -6.70
CA THR A 86 5.36 15.12 -6.95
C THR A 86 6.60 14.27 -6.71
N PHE A 87 7.59 14.42 -7.58
CA PHE A 87 8.88 13.74 -7.46
C PHE A 87 10.02 14.75 -7.62
N PRO A 88 11.09 14.67 -6.80
CA PRO A 88 12.21 15.60 -6.93
C PRO A 88 12.89 15.49 -8.29
N THR A 89 13.11 16.64 -8.95
CA THR A 89 13.82 16.70 -10.25
C THR A 89 15.23 16.14 -10.17
N TYR A 90 15.89 16.24 -9.01
CA TYR A 90 17.25 15.76 -8.77
C TYR A 90 17.38 15.03 -7.43
N GLY A 91 18.28 14.04 -7.40
CA GLY A 91 18.63 13.29 -6.18
C GLY A 91 17.59 12.30 -5.67
N GLY A 92 16.48 12.13 -6.39
CA GLY A 92 15.41 11.17 -6.08
C GLY A 92 14.76 11.40 -4.70
N THR A 93 14.03 10.38 -4.22
CA THR A 93 13.31 10.45 -2.93
C THR A 93 14.22 10.76 -1.73
N GLY A 94 15.49 10.31 -1.77
CA GLY A 94 16.47 10.59 -0.72
C GLY A 94 16.75 12.08 -0.53
N ASN A 95 16.61 12.88 -1.59
CA ASN A 95 16.87 14.32 -1.54
C ASN A 95 15.88 15.09 -0.64
N VAL A 96 14.65 14.58 -0.49
CA VAL A 96 13.67 15.14 0.45
C VAL A 96 14.22 15.12 1.88
N TRP A 97 14.76 13.98 2.28
CA TRP A 97 15.35 13.78 3.61
C TRP A 97 16.66 14.55 3.76
N ASN A 98 17.53 14.53 2.75
CA ASN A 98 18.79 15.30 2.76
C ASN A 98 18.56 16.81 2.84
N SER A 99 17.48 17.32 2.23
CA SER A 99 17.12 18.74 2.33
C SER A 99 16.53 19.10 3.69
N MET A 100 15.79 18.16 4.30
CA MET A 100 15.26 18.32 5.65
C MET A 100 16.36 18.35 6.71
N THR A 101 17.34 17.44 6.63
CA THR A 101 18.45 17.39 7.61
C THR A 101 19.28 18.66 7.62
N LYS A 102 19.46 19.32 6.46
CA LYS A 102 20.15 20.63 6.36
C LYS A 102 19.43 21.76 7.10
N LYS A 103 18.13 21.63 7.36
CA LYS A 103 17.31 22.64 8.05
C LYS A 103 17.19 22.40 9.55
N LEU A 104 17.67 21.27 10.05
CA LEU A 104 17.55 20.85 11.45
C LEU A 104 18.90 20.94 12.17
N PRO A 105 18.93 21.01 13.51
CA PRO A 105 20.19 21.04 14.27
C PRO A 105 21.07 19.84 13.94
N LYS A 106 22.33 20.09 13.59
CA LYS A 106 23.26 19.04 13.16
C LYS A 106 23.52 18.00 14.25
N ASP A 107 23.53 18.42 15.51
CA ASP A 107 23.82 17.55 16.66
C ASP A 107 22.72 16.49 16.93
N TRP A 108 21.55 16.63 16.31
CA TRP A 108 20.49 15.60 16.36
C TRP A 108 20.83 14.38 15.52
N PHE A 109 21.75 14.51 14.56
CA PHE A 109 22.07 13.46 13.61
C PHE A 109 23.47 12.89 13.85
N ARG A 110 23.56 11.57 13.94
CA ARG A 110 24.82 10.82 13.94
C ARG A 110 24.78 9.77 12.83
N PHE A 111 25.49 10.03 11.74
CA PHE A 111 25.63 9.10 10.62
C PHE A 111 26.85 8.19 10.82
N ASN A 112 26.95 7.11 10.03
CA ASN A 112 28.05 6.14 10.09
C ASN A 112 28.30 5.55 11.49
N SER A 113 27.28 5.54 12.33
CA SER A 113 27.34 5.10 13.72
C SER A 113 26.48 3.85 13.86
N LYS A 114 27.07 2.76 14.35
CA LYS A 114 26.33 1.55 14.67
C LYS A 114 25.67 1.72 16.04
N VAL A 115 24.39 1.34 16.15
CA VAL A 115 23.70 1.26 17.43
C VAL A 115 23.92 -0.14 17.99
N ASP A 116 24.74 -0.27 19.04
CA ASP A 116 25.06 -1.57 19.64
C ASP A 116 24.10 -2.01 20.75
N SER A 117 23.58 -1.06 21.53
CA SER A 117 22.64 -1.36 22.60
C SER A 117 21.67 -0.21 22.86
N LEU A 118 20.49 -0.54 23.38
CA LEU A 118 19.48 0.40 23.82
C LEU A 118 19.26 0.22 25.32
N ARG A 119 19.45 1.28 26.10
CA ARG A 119 19.08 1.30 27.52
C ARG A 119 17.74 2.00 27.67
N LYS A 120 16.71 1.24 28.05
CA LYS A 120 15.42 1.84 28.42
C LYS A 120 15.58 2.47 29.81
N MET A 121 15.46 3.79 29.88
CA MET A 121 15.39 4.48 31.18
C MET A 121 13.98 4.28 31.75
N GLN A 122 13.90 3.72 32.96
CA GLN A 122 12.65 3.64 33.70
C GLN A 122 12.37 5.03 34.28
N LYS A 123 11.20 5.61 33.99
CA LYS A 123 10.81 6.87 34.62
C LYS A 123 10.74 6.63 36.13
N CYS A 124 11.59 7.31 36.90
CA CYS A 124 11.42 7.44 38.33
C CYS A 124 10.11 8.21 38.55
N TYR A 125 9.14 7.57 39.19
CA TYR A 125 7.94 8.21 39.73
C TYR A 125 8.20 8.58 41.19
#